data_AF-A0A5E4Z7T6-F1
#
_entry.id   AF-A0A5E4Z7T6-F1
#
_cell.length_a   1.000
_cell.length_b   1.000
_cell.length_c   1.000
_cell.angle_alpha   90.00
_cell.angle_beta   90.00
_cell.angle_gamma   90.00
#
_symmetry.space_group_name_H-M   'P 1'
#
loop_
_entity.id
_entity.type
_entity.pdbx_description
1 polymer ?
#
loop_
_entity_poly.entity_id
_entity_poly.type
_entity_poly.pdbx_seq_one_letter_code
_entity_poly.pdbx_strand_id
1 'polypeptide(L)' 'MSHITPQIVELARTMLEKGQDWSPEADKILSDDNSLCLCSYPDGAWISETHDDVDMNKWTKLECVIALP' A
#
# COMPACT_ATOMS: atom_id res chain seq x y z
N MET A 1 -6.26 13.22 -7.88
CA MET A 1 -5.54 12.35 -8.83
C MET A 1 -5.39 11.01 -8.13
N SER A 2 -5.60 9.87 -8.81
CA SER A 2 -5.42 8.58 -8.14
C SER A 2 -3.94 8.29 -7.96
N HIS A 3 -3.58 7.70 -6.82
CA HIS A 3 -2.21 7.24 -6.53
C HIS A 3 -1.89 5.90 -7.21
N ILE A 4 -2.88 5.26 -7.83
CA ILE A 4 -2.73 3.96 -8.50
C ILE A 4 -2.12 4.16 -9.89
N THR A 5 -0.84 3.78 -10.01
CA THR A 5 -0.10 3.75 -11.28
C THR A 5 0.20 2.30 -11.69
N PRO A 6 0.57 2.03 -12.96
CA PRO A 6 0.99 0.68 -13.37
C PRO A 6 2.12 0.11 -12.52
N GLN A 7 3.07 0.96 -12.09
CA GLN A 7 4.18 0.57 -11.21
C GLN A 7 3.69 0.15 -9.82
N ILE A 8 2.71 0.86 -9.24
CA ILE A 8 2.10 0.50 -7.95
C ILE A 8 1.33 -0.82 -8.07
N VAL A 9 0.64 -1.06 -9.18
CA VAL A 9 -0.06 -2.33 -9.43
C VAL A 9 0.92 -3.50 -9.51
N GLU A 10 2.06 -3.32 -10.18
CA GLU A 10 3.10 -4.37 -10.28
C GLU A 10 3.75 -4.67 -8.93
N LEU A 11 4.05 -3.63 -8.13
CA LEU A 11 4.55 -3.78 -6.77
C LEU A 11 3.53 -4.51 -5.88
N ALA A 12 2.25 -4.15 -5.96
CA ALA A 12 1.18 -4.80 -5.22
C ALA A 12 1.06 -6.30 -5.55
N ARG A 13 1.16 -6.68 -6.83
CA ARG A 13 1.18 -8.11 -7.23
C ARG A 13 2.37 -8.83 -6.63
N THR A 14 3.55 -8.24 -6.74
CA THR A 14 4.79 -8.82 -6.21
C THR A 14 4.72 -9.00 -4.69
N MET A 15 4.16 -8.02 -3.97
CA MET A 15 3.97 -8.10 -2.53
C MET A 15 3.05 -9.25 -2.15
N LEU A 16 1.88 -9.35 -2.80
CA LEU A 16 0.91 -10.42 -2.54
C LEU A 16 1.49 -11.81 -2.85
N GLU A 17 2.22 -11.97 -3.95
CA GLU A 17 2.88 -13.23 -4.32
C GLU A 17 3.96 -13.67 -3.31
N LYS A 18 4.63 -12.70 -2.68
CA LYS A 18 5.69 -12.95 -1.70
C LYS A 18 5.20 -13.00 -0.24
N GLY A 19 3.93 -12.70 0.00
CA GLY A 19 3.40 -12.53 1.37
C GLY A 19 4.09 -11.38 2.13
N GLN A 20 4.39 -10.28 1.42
CA GLN A 20 5.07 -9.11 1.97
C GLN A 20 4.07 -8.04 2.37
N ASP A 21 3.97 -7.74 3.66
CA ASP A 21 2.97 -6.84 4.23
C ASP A 21 3.11 -5.36 3.80
N TRP A 22 4.31 -4.89 3.46
CA TRP A 22 4.60 -3.50 3.11
C TRP A 22 5.80 -3.37 2.14
N SER A 23 5.81 -2.34 1.27
CA SER A 23 6.93 -2.04 0.35
C SER A 23 7.55 -0.64 0.56
N PRO A 24 8.83 -0.53 0.93
CA PRO A 24 9.55 0.74 0.98
C PRO A 24 9.78 1.39 -0.39
N GLU A 25 9.76 0.59 -1.46
CA GLU A 25 9.83 1.15 -2.81
C GLU A 25 8.57 1.92 -3.16
N ALA A 26 7.41 1.46 -2.69
CA ALA A 26 6.14 2.13 -2.92
C ALA A 26 6.06 3.48 -2.21
N ASP A 27 6.55 3.59 -0.98
CA ASP A 27 6.52 4.85 -0.21
C ASP A 27 7.20 6.00 -0.98
N LYS A 28 8.35 5.74 -1.60
CA LYS A 28 9.10 6.70 -2.44
C LYS A 28 8.35 7.13 -3.70
N ILE A 29 7.37 6.35 -4.16
CA ILE A 29 6.57 6.62 -5.35
C ILE A 29 5.28 7.34 -4.96
N LEU A 30 4.69 6.94 -3.84
CA LEU A 30 3.39 7.42 -3.38
C LEU A 30 3.47 8.81 -2.75
N SER A 31 4.53 9.10 -2.01
CA SER A 31 4.68 10.36 -1.27
C SER A 31 6.13 10.68 -0.92
N ASP A 32 6.54 11.95 -1.10
CA ASP A 32 7.90 12.40 -0.75
C ASP A 32 8.15 12.51 0.77
N ASP A 33 7.08 12.63 1.57
CA ASP A 33 7.09 12.77 3.03
C ASP A 33 6.79 11.46 3.76
N ASN A 34 6.70 10.33 3.04
CA ASN A 34 6.28 9.01 3.55
C ASN A 34 4.90 9.00 4.21
N SER A 35 4.00 9.90 3.80
CA SER A 35 2.61 10.01 4.25
C SER A 35 1.70 8.88 3.80
N LEU A 36 2.13 8.15 2.78
CA LEU A 36 1.40 7.07 2.16
C LEU A 36 2.28 5.84 2.05
N CYS A 37 1.66 4.67 2.25
CA CYS A 37 2.32 3.39 2.08
C CYS A 37 1.46 2.40 1.29
N LEU A 38 2.12 1.47 0.59
CA LEU A 38 1.46 0.32 -0.02
C LEU A 38 1.56 -0.87 0.92
N CYS A 39 0.41 -1.46 1.23
CA CYS A 39 0.28 -2.55 2.18
C CYS A 39 -0.46 -3.74 1.57
N SER A 40 -0.10 -4.95 1.94
CA SER A 40 -0.91 -6.14 1.67
C SER A 40 -1.63 -6.60 2.93
N TYR A 41 -2.88 -6.96 2.76
CA TYR A 41 -3.77 -7.53 3.75
C TYR A 41 -4.36 -8.84 3.20
N PRO A 42 -5.01 -9.68 4.03
CA PRO A 42 -5.63 -10.91 3.56
C PRO A 42 -6.67 -10.72 2.44
N ASP A 43 -7.27 -9.53 2.36
CA ASP A 43 -8.30 -9.18 1.37
C ASP A 43 -7.73 -8.48 0.12
N GLY A 44 -6.43 -8.20 0.06
CA GLY A 44 -5.81 -7.53 -1.08
C GLY A 44 -4.71 -6.53 -0.73
N ALA A 45 -4.33 -5.72 -1.70
CA ALA A 45 -3.34 -4.66 -1.56
C ALA A 45 -4.00 -3.27 -1.57
N TRP A 46 -3.57 -2.41 -0.65
CA TRP A 46 -4.19 -1.12 -0.36
C TRP A 46 -3.14 -0.04 -0.14
N ILE A 47 -3.44 1.17 -0.61
CA ILE A 47 -2.72 2.38 -0.21
C ILE A 47 -3.33 2.87 1.09
N SER A 48 -2.49 3.14 2.09
CA SER A 48 -2.92 3.58 3.42
C SER A 48 -2.20 4.85 3.85
N GLU A 49 -2.86 5.63 4.73
CA GLU A 49 -2.27 6.82 5.35
C GLU A 49 -1.40 6.44 6.56
N THR A 50 -0.24 7.09 6.70
CA THR A 50 0.75 6.82 7.76
C THR A 50 0.91 7.97 8.76
N HIS A 51 0.19 9.09 8.59
CA HIS A 51 0.38 10.33 9.36
C HIS A 51 -0.07 10.26 10.82
N ASP A 52 -0.83 9.25 11.21
CA ASP A 52 -1.32 9.08 12.59
C ASP A 52 -0.65 7.89 13.30
N ASP A 53 -0.50 8.00 14.63
CA ASP A 53 0.11 7.05 15.57
C ASP A 53 0.37 5.66 14.97
N VAL A 54 1.66 5.29 14.87
CA VAL A 54 2.18 4.07 14.24
C VAL A 54 1.68 2.81 14.95
N ASP A 55 0.41 2.50 14.76
CA ASP A 55 -0.25 1.26 15.11
C ASP A 55 -0.75 0.69 13.80
N MET A 56 -0.10 -0.39 13.33
CA MET A 56 -0.47 -1.08 12.10
C MET A 56 -1.94 -1.54 12.12
N ASN A 57 -2.57 -1.65 13.29
CA ASN A 57 -3.99 -1.97 13.42
C ASN A 57 -4.92 -0.79 13.15
N LYS A 58 -4.38 0.43 12.98
CA LYS A 58 -5.13 1.68 12.77
C LYS A 58 -4.87 2.34 11.43
N TRP A 59 -4.08 1.71 10.55
CA TRP A 59 -3.84 2.23 9.21
C TRP A 59 -5.16 2.35 8.46
N THR A 60 -5.45 3.57 8.01
CA THR A 60 -6.66 3.89 7.26
C THR A 60 -6.43 3.48 5.80
N LYS A 61 -7.17 2.47 5.33
CA LYS A 61 -7.23 2.09 3.91
C LYS A 61 -7.84 3.23 3.10
N LEU A 62 -7.06 3.86 2.23
CA LEU A 62 -7.50 4.98 1.39
C LEU A 62 -8.00 4.50 0.03
N GLU A 63 -7.19 3.70 -0.67
CA GLU A 63 -7.47 3.23 -2.03
C GLU A 63 -7.14 1.75 -2.19
N CYS A 64 -8.06 0.97 -2.79
CA CYS A 64 -7.82 -0.42 -3.15
C CYS A 64 -6.99 -0.48 -4.44
N VAL A 65 -5.88 -1.24 -4.41
CA VAL A 65 -5.05 -1.48 -5.59
C VAL A 65 -5.42 -2.81 -6.26
N ILE A 66 -5.52 -3.88 -5.46
CA ILE A 66 -5.89 -5.23 -5.93
C ILE A 66 -6.75 -5.89 -4.85
N ALA A 67 -7.96 -6.31 -5.20
CA ALA A 67 -8.78 -7.15 -4.33
C ALA A 67 -8.50 -8.64 -4.59
N LEU A 68 -8.38 -9.42 -3.53
CA LEU A 68 -8.36 -10.88 -3.61
C LEU A 68 -9.79 -11.45 -3.50
N PRO A 69 -10.07 -12.61 -4.12
CA PRO A 69 -11.36 -13.30 -4.02
C PRO A 69 -11.74 -13.75 -2.60
#